data_AF-A0A7Y2ZYT6-F1
#
_entry.id   AF-A0A7Y2ZYT6-F1
#
_cell.length_a   1.000
_cell.length_b   1.000
_cell.length_c   1.000
_cell.angle_alpha   90.00
_cell.angle_beta   90.00
_cell.angle_gamma   90.00
#
_symmetry.space_group_name_H-M   'P 1'
#
loop_
_entity.id
_entity.type
_entity.pdbx_description
1 polymer ?
#
loop_
_entity_poly.entity_id
_entity_poly.type
_entity_poly.pdbx_seq_one_letter_code
_entity_poly.pdbx_strand_id
1 'polypeptide(L)'
;MVKRQKKNTRKNRIRKGFCKNQARARKINASTPFETCSEKLSPFGGLLALIKFFDLVNFHKIFDSAYQPTSHEPRLGHYSMMVGILMLLFIGFNRIWHFVYVRLDAMLCGFFNVTRLPAASTFWRYVDNLGINQAKSLLNVMSILRERVWQLCDFQFYQIRINIDTTVKTVYGKQQGARKGHNTQHRGKEGLRPIMC
;
A
#
# COMPACT_ATOMS: atom_id res chain seq x y z
N MET A 1 1.70 20.15 -47.73
CA MET A 1 0.44 19.63 -47.14
C MET A 1 0.51 18.10 -47.07
N VAL A 2 0.82 17.52 -45.90
CA VAL A 2 1.04 16.07 -45.75
C VAL A 2 -0.29 15.39 -45.38
N LYS A 3 -0.79 14.50 -46.24
CA LYS A 3 -2.01 13.72 -45.98
C LYS A 3 -1.75 12.67 -44.90
N ARG A 4 -2.39 12.82 -43.74
CA ARG A 4 -2.33 11.86 -42.63
C ARG A 4 -3.08 10.58 -43.03
N GLN A 5 -2.37 9.49 -43.30
CA GLN A 5 -2.98 8.18 -43.55
C GLN A 5 -3.71 7.69 -42.29
N LYS A 6 -5.02 7.49 -42.39
CA LYS A 6 -5.91 7.02 -41.31
C LYS A 6 -5.83 5.50 -41.03
N LYS A 7 -4.99 4.74 -41.73
CA LYS A 7 -4.89 3.27 -41.59
C LYS A 7 -3.54 2.86 -41.04
N ASN A 8 -3.58 2.25 -39.86
CA ASN A 8 -2.43 1.61 -39.23
C ASN A 8 -2.09 0.33 -40.02
N THR A 9 -1.03 0.34 -40.82
CA THR A 9 -0.57 -0.80 -41.63
C THR A 9 0.34 -1.77 -40.88
N ARG A 10 0.53 -1.59 -39.56
CA ARG A 10 1.35 -2.49 -38.74
C ARG A 10 0.69 -3.87 -38.63
N LYS A 11 1.44 -4.92 -39.00
CA LYS A 11 1.09 -6.32 -38.70
C LYS A 11 0.88 -6.48 -37.19
N ASN A 12 -0.28 -7.04 -36.82
CA ASN A 12 -0.54 -7.42 -35.43
C ASN A 12 0.48 -8.47 -34.97
N ARG A 13 0.96 -8.35 -33.73
CA ARG A 13 1.93 -9.30 -33.15
C ARG A 13 1.31 -10.69 -33.09
N ILE A 14 2.08 -11.71 -33.49
CA ILE A 14 1.69 -13.11 -33.41
C ILE A 14 1.52 -13.46 -31.93
N ARG A 15 0.34 -14.02 -31.59
CA ARG A 15 -0.05 -14.39 -30.22
C ARG A 15 0.77 -15.62 -29.81
N LYS A 16 1.54 -15.53 -28.72
CA LYS A 16 2.39 -16.63 -28.20
C LYS A 16 1.65 -17.69 -27.36
N GLY A 17 0.31 -17.65 -27.31
CA GLY A 17 -0.50 -18.55 -26.47
C GLY A 17 -1.30 -19.56 -27.29
N PHE A 18 -1.36 -20.80 -26.82
CA PHE A 18 -2.25 -21.84 -27.38
C PHE A 18 -3.71 -21.42 -27.23
N CYS A 19 -4.40 -21.27 -28.34
CA CYS A 19 -5.76 -20.73 -28.41
C CYS A 19 -6.78 -21.80 -28.84
N LYS A 20 -6.67 -23.03 -28.32
CA LYS A 20 -7.71 -24.05 -28.50
C LYS A 20 -8.60 -24.07 -27.25
N ASN A 21 -9.89 -23.82 -27.45
CA ASN A 21 -10.99 -24.00 -26.50
C ASN A 21 -10.94 -23.19 -25.19
N GLN A 22 -10.49 -21.93 -25.21
CA GLN A 22 -10.76 -21.05 -24.07
C GLN A 22 -12.17 -20.46 -24.19
N ALA A 23 -13.01 -20.69 -23.18
CA ALA A 23 -14.26 -19.98 -23.01
C ALA A 23 -13.97 -18.48 -23.07
N ARG A 24 -14.66 -17.77 -23.99
CA ARG A 24 -14.52 -16.31 -24.10
C ARG A 24 -14.85 -15.71 -22.73
N ALA A 25 -14.03 -14.77 -22.24
CA ALA A 25 -14.34 -14.05 -21.01
C ALA A 25 -15.76 -13.46 -21.11
N ARG A 26 -16.61 -13.76 -20.12
CA ARG A 26 -17.97 -13.23 -20.07
C ARG A 26 -17.88 -11.71 -20.04
N LYS A 27 -18.51 -11.06 -21.01
CA LYS A 27 -18.59 -9.60 -21.05
C LYS A 27 -19.69 -9.15 -20.09
N ILE A 28 -19.32 -8.35 -19.09
CA ILE A 28 -20.28 -7.67 -18.23
C ILE A 28 -20.88 -6.50 -19.04
N ASN A 29 -22.20 -6.47 -19.15
CA ASN A 29 -22.98 -5.46 -19.86
C ASN A 29 -24.24 -5.12 -19.04
N ALA A 30 -25.06 -4.19 -19.53
CA ALA A 30 -26.29 -3.77 -18.84
C ALA A 30 -27.33 -4.89 -18.64
N SER A 31 -27.26 -5.97 -19.43
CA SER A 31 -28.15 -7.14 -19.29
C SER A 31 -27.55 -8.28 -18.47
N THR A 32 -26.39 -8.07 -17.85
CA THR A 32 -25.77 -9.08 -16.96
C THR A 32 -26.61 -9.18 -15.69
N PRO A 33 -27.15 -10.37 -15.34
CA PRO A 33 -27.91 -10.54 -14.11
C PRO A 33 -27.06 -10.17 -12.89
N PHE A 34 -27.64 -9.44 -11.96
CA PHE A 34 -27.03 -9.08 -10.68
C PHE A 34 -28.02 -9.32 -9.55
N GLU A 35 -27.52 -9.61 -8.37
CA GLU A 35 -28.30 -9.80 -7.15
C GLU A 35 -27.61 -9.10 -5.98
N THR A 36 -28.35 -8.83 -4.91
CA THR A 36 -27.79 -8.27 -3.68
C THR A 36 -27.19 -9.36 -2.81
N CYS A 37 -26.00 -9.12 -2.26
CA CYS A 37 -25.37 -10.03 -1.31
C CYS A 37 -25.42 -9.44 0.11
N SER A 38 -25.55 -10.30 1.12
CA SER A 38 -25.43 -9.94 2.54
C SER A 38 -23.99 -9.90 3.03
N GLU A 39 -23.05 -10.46 2.27
CA GLU A 39 -21.63 -10.43 2.58
C GLU A 39 -21.08 -9.00 2.49
N LYS A 40 -20.15 -8.68 3.40
CA LYS A 40 -19.39 -7.44 3.33
C LYS A 40 -18.42 -7.55 2.18
N LEU A 41 -18.78 -6.97 1.03
CA LEU A 41 -17.91 -6.91 -0.14
C LEU A 41 -17.23 -5.54 -0.20
N SER A 42 -16.01 -5.54 -0.71
CA SER A 42 -15.28 -4.31 -1.05
C SER A 42 -15.06 -4.27 -2.57
N PRO A 43 -15.19 -3.09 -3.21
CA PRO A 43 -14.75 -2.91 -4.59
C PRO A 43 -13.22 -3.04 -4.73
N PHE A 44 -12.48 -3.01 -3.62
CA PHE A 44 -11.03 -3.13 -3.61
C PHE A 44 -10.59 -4.57 -3.36
N GLY A 45 -10.09 -5.20 -4.43
CA GLY A 45 -9.57 -6.56 -4.37
C GLY A 45 -8.36 -6.69 -3.44
N GLY A 46 -8.22 -7.85 -2.82
CA GLY A 46 -7.06 -8.19 -1.98
C GLY A 46 -7.13 -7.73 -0.52
N LEU A 47 -8.09 -6.87 -0.14
CA LEU A 47 -8.25 -6.45 1.26
C LEU A 47 -8.46 -7.63 2.21
N LEU A 48 -9.29 -8.60 1.83
CA LEU A 48 -9.49 -9.82 2.63
C LEU A 48 -8.18 -10.60 2.80
N ALA A 49 -7.36 -10.69 1.76
CA ALA A 49 -6.07 -11.37 1.83
C ALA A 49 -5.10 -10.64 2.77
N LEU A 50 -5.10 -9.30 2.75
CA LEU A 50 -4.30 -8.50 3.68
C LEU A 50 -4.76 -8.68 5.13
N ILE A 51 -6.07 -8.68 5.39
CA ILE A 51 -6.63 -8.92 6.74
C ILE A 51 -6.19 -10.30 7.23
N LYS A 52 -6.40 -11.34 6.43
CA LYS A 52 -5.97 -12.71 6.79
C LYS A 52 -4.45 -12.81 6.98
N PHE A 53 -3.67 -12.05 6.21
CA PHE A 53 -2.22 -11.99 6.40
C PHE A 53 -1.86 -11.39 7.75
N PHE A 54 -2.50 -10.29 8.17
CA PHE A 54 -2.28 -9.70 9.49
C PHE A 54 -2.61 -10.68 10.62
N ASP A 55 -3.70 -11.45 10.48
CA ASP A 55 -4.06 -12.49 11.45
C ASP A 55 -3.00 -13.61 11.50
N LEU A 56 -2.58 -14.09 10.33
CA LEU A 56 -1.58 -15.16 10.19
C LEU A 56 -0.23 -14.79 10.83
N VAL A 57 0.26 -13.57 10.60
CA VAL A 57 1.51 -13.08 11.20
C VAL A 57 1.33 -12.56 12.62
N ASN A 58 0.10 -12.56 13.16
CA ASN A 58 -0.23 -11.96 14.46
C ASN A 58 0.25 -10.50 14.56
N PHE A 59 -0.02 -9.70 13.52
CA PHE A 59 0.53 -8.34 13.37
C PHE A 59 0.24 -7.45 14.58
N HIS A 60 -0.93 -7.58 15.21
CA HIS A 60 -1.30 -6.86 16.44
C HIS A 60 -0.26 -7.04 17.56
N LYS A 61 0.18 -8.28 17.83
CA LYS A 61 1.18 -8.57 18.88
C LYS A 61 2.55 -7.99 18.54
N ILE A 62 2.92 -8.02 17.27
CA ILE A 62 4.17 -7.42 16.79
C ILE A 62 4.12 -5.91 16.97
N PHE A 63 2.99 -5.31 16.60
CA PHE A 63 2.81 -3.87 16.73
C PHE A 63 2.84 -3.42 18.19
N ASP A 64 2.08 -4.07 19.08
CA ASP A 64 2.03 -3.68 20.49
C ASP A 64 3.38 -3.83 21.21
N SER A 65 4.17 -4.83 20.83
CA SER A 65 5.47 -5.09 21.47
C SER A 65 6.57 -4.13 21.00
N ALA A 66 6.55 -3.71 19.73
CA ALA A 66 7.64 -2.95 19.13
C ALA A 66 7.31 -1.49 18.80
N TYR A 67 6.03 -1.12 18.69
CA TYR A 67 5.62 0.24 18.36
C TYR A 67 5.66 1.15 19.59
N GLN A 68 6.37 2.27 19.47
CA GLN A 68 6.39 3.29 20.51
C GLN A 68 5.31 4.34 20.22
N PRO A 69 4.25 4.44 21.05
CA PRO A 69 3.15 5.36 20.80
C PRO A 69 3.61 6.83 20.83
N THR A 70 2.85 7.69 20.15
CA THR A 70 3.02 9.14 20.26
C THR A 70 2.36 9.63 21.55
N SER A 71 2.70 10.86 21.99
CA SER A 71 2.06 11.49 23.15
C SER A 71 0.54 11.69 22.96
N HIS A 72 0.09 11.79 21.71
CA HIS A 72 -1.33 11.95 21.40
C HIS A 72 -2.02 10.60 21.18
N GLU A 73 -2.97 10.27 22.04
CA GLU A 73 -3.76 9.04 21.92
C GLU A 73 -4.96 9.22 20.97
N PRO A 74 -4.99 8.54 19.81
CA PRO A 74 -6.15 8.56 18.94
C PRO A 74 -7.29 7.72 19.52
N ARG A 75 -8.55 8.17 19.38
CA ARG A 75 -9.73 7.43 19.85
C ARG A 75 -9.86 6.01 19.30
N LEU A 76 -9.35 5.76 18.10
CA LEU A 76 -9.39 4.43 17.46
C LEU A 76 -8.21 3.53 17.86
N GLY A 77 -7.24 4.06 18.61
CA GLY A 77 -5.98 3.40 18.94
C GLY A 77 -4.90 3.55 17.87
N HIS A 78 -3.63 3.46 18.29
CA HIS A 78 -2.46 3.61 17.40
C HIS A 78 -2.41 2.51 16.33
N TYR A 79 -2.72 1.28 16.72
CA TYR A 79 -2.79 0.13 15.83
C TYR A 79 -3.76 0.38 14.68
N SER A 80 -5.02 0.73 15.00
CA SER A 80 -6.06 0.94 14.00
C SER A 80 -5.74 2.11 13.07
N MET A 81 -5.15 3.19 13.59
CA MET A 81 -4.69 4.31 12.76
C MET A 81 -3.61 3.85 11.75
N MET A 82 -2.62 3.09 12.22
CA MET A 82 -1.54 2.60 11.37
C MET A 82 -2.04 1.58 10.33
N VAL A 83 -2.86 0.61 10.75
CA VAL A 83 -3.45 -0.38 9.85
C VAL A 83 -4.36 0.28 8.81
N GLY A 84 -5.12 1.31 9.20
CA GLY A 84 -5.93 2.07 8.25
C GLY A 84 -5.08 2.71 7.15
N ILE A 85 -3.93 3.30 7.52
CA ILE A 85 -3.00 3.89 6.54
C ILE A 85 -2.39 2.80 5.65
N LEU A 86 -2.01 1.65 6.22
CA LEU A 86 -1.50 0.51 5.46
C LEU A 86 -2.53 -0.03 4.47
N MET A 87 -3.80 -0.14 4.88
CA MET A 87 -4.89 -0.56 4.01
C MET A 87 -5.12 0.45 2.88
N LEU A 88 -5.08 1.75 3.17
CA LEU A 88 -5.18 2.79 2.15
C LEU A 88 -4.08 2.65 1.09
N LEU A 89 -2.85 2.44 1.53
CA LEU A 89 -1.70 2.22 0.66
C LEU A 89 -1.85 0.93 -0.17
N PHE A 90 -2.31 -0.16 0.47
CA PHE A 90 -2.48 -1.45 -0.19
C PHE A 90 -3.56 -1.42 -1.29
N ILE A 91 -4.64 -0.67 -1.06
CA ILE A 91 -5.68 -0.41 -2.08
C ILE A 91 -5.09 0.33 -3.30
N GLY A 92 -3.94 0.98 -3.15
CA GLY A 92 -3.25 1.72 -4.20
C GLY A 92 -3.44 3.24 -4.12
N PHE A 93 -3.99 3.76 -3.02
CA PHE A 93 -4.13 5.20 -2.83
C PHE A 93 -2.85 5.81 -2.25
N ASN A 94 -2.31 6.82 -2.93
CA ASN A 94 -1.06 7.49 -2.53
C ASN A 94 -1.26 8.73 -1.64
N ARG A 95 -2.51 9.16 -1.38
CA ARG A 95 -2.81 10.39 -0.63
C ARG A 95 -3.81 10.11 0.48
N ILE A 96 -3.56 10.66 1.67
CA ILE A 96 -4.45 10.52 2.85
C ILE A 96 -5.87 11.03 2.54
N TRP A 97 -6.02 12.05 1.71
CA TRP A 97 -7.34 12.56 1.31
C TRP A 97 -8.24 11.49 0.66
N HIS A 98 -7.67 10.46 0.04
CA HIS A 98 -8.45 9.36 -0.55
C HIS A 98 -9.18 8.49 0.47
N PHE A 99 -8.96 8.69 1.78
CA PHE A 99 -9.83 8.13 2.81
C PHE A 99 -11.30 8.48 2.61
N VAL A 100 -11.61 9.59 1.94
CA VAL A 100 -13.00 9.96 1.58
C VAL A 100 -13.68 8.86 0.75
N TYR A 101 -12.97 8.19 -0.16
CA TYR A 101 -13.53 7.15 -1.04
C TYR A 101 -13.75 5.81 -0.32
N VAL A 102 -12.91 5.51 0.68
CA VAL A 102 -12.99 4.24 1.43
C VAL A 102 -13.78 4.37 2.72
N ARG A 103 -14.27 5.57 3.04
CA ARG A 103 -14.85 5.91 4.35
C ARG A 103 -16.05 5.04 4.76
N LEU A 104 -16.81 4.59 3.77
CA LEU A 104 -18.02 3.77 3.92
C LEU A 104 -17.81 2.35 3.38
N ASP A 105 -16.57 1.94 3.13
CA ASP A 105 -16.28 0.59 2.68
C ASP A 105 -16.69 -0.43 3.75
N ALA A 106 -17.57 -1.36 3.40
CA ALA A 106 -18.15 -2.30 4.35
C ALA A 106 -17.12 -3.26 4.96
N MET A 107 -16.09 -3.64 4.20
CA MET A 107 -15.02 -4.53 4.68
C MET A 107 -14.13 -3.82 5.69
N LEU A 108 -13.67 -2.61 5.37
CA LEU A 108 -12.85 -1.82 6.30
C LEU A 108 -13.65 -1.46 7.55
N CYS A 109 -14.88 -0.99 7.39
CA CYS A 109 -15.77 -0.69 8.53
C CYS A 109 -16.00 -1.94 9.40
N GLY A 110 -16.20 -3.10 8.78
CA GLY A 110 -16.29 -4.39 9.48
C GLY A 110 -15.02 -4.77 10.23
N PHE A 111 -13.85 -4.59 9.61
CA PHE A 111 -12.55 -4.89 10.21
C PHE A 111 -12.24 -4.02 11.42
N PHE A 112 -12.48 -2.71 11.33
CA PHE A 112 -12.27 -1.78 12.45
C PHE A 112 -13.43 -1.76 13.46
N ASN A 113 -14.49 -2.56 13.22
CA ASN A 113 -15.72 -2.58 14.01
C ASN A 113 -16.34 -1.18 14.21
N VAL A 114 -16.38 -0.38 13.15
CA VAL A 114 -16.98 0.96 13.13
C VAL A 114 -18.04 1.06 12.07
N THR A 115 -19.06 1.90 12.29
CA THR A 115 -20.08 2.19 11.28
C THR A 115 -19.53 3.02 10.12
N ARG A 116 -18.50 3.82 10.39
CA ARG A 116 -17.87 4.71 9.42
C ARG A 116 -16.42 4.98 9.83
N LEU A 117 -15.50 4.93 8.88
CA LEU A 117 -14.11 5.27 9.15
C LEU A 117 -13.95 6.75 9.57
N PRO A 118 -12.90 7.05 10.36
CA PRO A 118 -12.53 8.44 10.68
C PRO A 118 -12.34 9.28 9.42
N ALA A 119 -12.54 10.59 9.56
CA ALA A 119 -12.28 11.51 8.46
C ALA A 119 -10.79 11.51 8.08
N ALA A 120 -10.48 11.83 6.83
CA ALA A 120 -9.09 11.93 6.34
C ALA A 120 -8.23 12.88 7.21
N SER A 121 -8.83 13.93 7.76
CA SER A 121 -8.18 14.85 8.69
C SER A 121 -7.69 14.19 9.97
N THR A 122 -8.35 13.13 10.44
CA THR A 122 -7.93 12.39 11.64
C THR A 122 -6.64 11.61 11.37
N PHE A 123 -6.57 10.91 10.23
CA PHE A 123 -5.36 10.24 9.78
C PHE A 123 -4.23 11.23 9.47
N TRP A 124 -4.56 12.39 8.91
CA TRP A 124 -3.58 13.45 8.66
C TRP A 124 -2.96 13.96 9.96
N ARG A 125 -3.77 14.29 10.98
CA ARG A 125 -3.26 14.68 12.32
C ARG A 125 -2.44 13.57 12.97
N TYR A 126 -2.81 12.31 12.76
CA TYR A 126 -2.04 11.18 13.26
C TYR A 126 -0.63 11.13 12.65
N VAL A 127 -0.54 11.25 11.32
CA VAL A 127 0.75 11.25 10.60
C VAL A 127 1.59 12.47 10.94
N ASP A 128 0.96 13.64 11.10
CA ASP A 128 1.63 14.90 11.48
C ASP A 128 2.29 14.81 12.87
N ASN A 129 1.69 14.03 13.78
CA ASN A 129 2.24 13.77 15.11
C ASN A 129 3.36 12.71 15.14
N LEU A 130 3.66 12.02 14.03
CA LEU A 130 4.71 10.99 14.00
C LEU A 130 6.10 11.65 13.98
N GLY A 131 6.95 11.23 14.91
CA GLY A 131 8.33 11.72 15.00
C GLY A 131 9.38 10.65 14.74
N ILE A 132 10.62 10.97 15.11
CA ILE A 132 11.78 10.09 14.89
C ILE A 132 11.69 8.78 15.71
N ASN A 133 11.07 8.82 16.89
CA ASN A 133 10.88 7.64 17.71
C ASN A 133 9.92 6.64 17.03
N GLN A 134 8.84 7.15 16.44
CA GLN A 134 7.89 6.35 15.68
C GLN A 134 8.50 5.81 14.39
N ALA A 135 9.39 6.58 13.75
CA ALA A 135 10.15 6.09 12.60
C ALA A 135 11.04 4.88 12.99
N LYS A 136 11.78 4.97 14.10
CA LYS A 136 12.58 3.85 14.63
C LYS A 136 11.71 2.65 15.03
N SER A 137 10.59 2.89 15.71
CA SER A 137 9.71 1.80 16.12
C SER A 137 9.08 1.09 14.91
N LEU A 138 8.75 1.82 13.84
CA LEU A 138 8.30 1.22 12.59
C LEU A 138 9.36 0.33 11.95
N LEU A 139 10.64 0.71 12.00
CA LEU A 139 11.73 -0.15 11.50
C LEU A 139 11.82 -1.45 12.31
N ASN A 140 11.67 -1.38 13.63
CA ASN A 140 11.63 -2.56 14.49
C ASN A 140 10.44 -3.46 14.17
N VAL A 141 9.23 -2.89 14.03
CA VAL A 141 8.02 -3.61 13.61
C VAL A 141 8.26 -4.31 12.26
N MET A 142 8.85 -3.61 11.29
CA MET A 142 9.17 -4.19 9.98
C MET A 142 10.21 -5.30 10.07
N SER A 143 11.18 -5.20 10.98
CA SER A 143 12.19 -6.24 11.19
C SER A 143 11.58 -7.52 11.74
N ILE A 144 10.81 -7.40 12.83
CA ILE A 144 10.13 -8.54 13.46
C ILE A 144 9.12 -9.17 12.50
N LEU A 145 8.39 -8.36 11.73
CA LEU A 145 7.47 -8.85 10.73
C LEU A 145 8.16 -9.70 9.65
N ARG A 146 9.33 -9.26 9.14
CA ARG A 146 10.10 -10.05 8.17
C ARG A 146 10.58 -11.37 8.77
N GLU A 147 11.11 -11.34 9.99
CA GLU A 147 11.54 -12.54 10.70
C GLU A 147 10.37 -13.52 10.89
N ARG A 148 9.21 -13.01 11.31
CA ARG A 148 8.00 -13.83 11.48
C ARG A 148 7.57 -14.49 10.18
N VAL A 149 7.59 -13.76 9.07
CA VAL A 149 7.28 -14.31 7.75
C VAL A 149 8.28 -15.40 7.37
N TRP A 150 9.58 -15.19 7.63
CA TRP A 150 10.60 -16.21 7.35
C TRP A 150 10.40 -17.49 8.14
N GLN A 151 10.05 -17.39 9.42
CA GLN A 151 9.72 -18.54 10.26
C GLN A 151 8.48 -19.29 9.73
N LEU A 152 7.44 -18.57 9.33
CA LEU A 152 6.19 -19.18 8.82
C LEU A 152 6.37 -19.84 7.45
N CYS A 153 7.32 -19.36 6.64
CA CYS A 153 7.65 -19.95 5.35
C CYS A 153 8.76 -21.01 5.44
N ASP A 154 9.25 -21.32 6.64
CA ASP A 154 10.38 -22.23 6.91
C ASP A 154 11.59 -21.94 6.01
N PHE A 155 11.92 -20.66 5.84
CA PHE A 155 13.04 -20.29 4.98
C PHE A 155 14.38 -20.62 5.66
N GLN A 156 15.12 -21.53 5.04
CA GLN A 156 16.53 -21.77 5.35
C GLN A 156 17.41 -21.17 4.26
N PHE A 157 18.19 -20.15 4.62
CA PHE A 157 19.09 -19.50 3.67
C PHE A 157 20.50 -20.08 3.78
N TYR A 158 20.97 -20.77 2.73
CA TYR A 158 22.37 -21.19 2.63
C TYR A 158 23.31 -20.02 2.29
N GLN A 159 22.81 -19.02 1.55
CA GLN A 159 23.58 -17.84 1.17
C GLN A 159 22.65 -16.63 1.05
N ILE A 160 23.06 -15.51 1.64
CA ILE A 160 22.35 -14.22 1.53
C ILE A 160 23.20 -13.30 0.66
N ARG A 161 22.62 -12.81 -0.44
CA ARG A 161 23.24 -11.75 -1.27
C ARG A 161 22.49 -10.45 -1.05
N ILE A 162 23.21 -9.46 -0.55
CA ILE A 162 22.67 -8.12 -0.28
C ILE A 162 23.08 -7.21 -1.42
N ASN A 163 22.12 -6.72 -2.19
CA ASN A 163 22.35 -5.65 -3.16
C ASN A 163 21.86 -4.33 -2.57
N ILE A 164 22.73 -3.32 -2.53
CA ILE A 164 22.46 -2.01 -1.94
C ILE A 164 22.54 -0.96 -3.04
N ASP A 165 21.38 -0.61 -3.59
CA ASP A 165 21.25 0.46 -4.56
C ASP A 165 20.55 1.66 -3.91
N THR A 166 21.25 2.80 -3.84
CA THR A 166 20.63 4.02 -3.29
C THR A 166 19.62 4.58 -4.30
N THR A 167 18.40 4.84 -3.84
CA THR A 167 17.42 5.61 -4.62
C THR A 167 17.33 7.03 -4.10
N VAL A 168 17.15 8.00 -4.99
CA VAL A 168 16.92 9.40 -4.60
C VAL A 168 15.42 9.64 -4.61
N LYS A 169 14.86 9.99 -3.45
CA LYS A 169 13.48 10.46 -3.37
C LYS A 169 13.49 11.98 -3.35
N THR A 170 13.03 12.60 -4.43
CA THR A 170 12.88 14.05 -4.52
C THR A 170 11.93 14.52 -3.43
N VAL A 171 12.33 15.54 -2.69
CA VAL A 171 11.46 16.18 -1.70
C VAL A 171 11.07 17.57 -2.18
N TYR A 172 9.90 18.00 -1.76
CA TYR A 172 9.38 19.32 -2.05
C TYR A 172 9.15 20.04 -0.73
N GLY A 173 9.64 21.28 -0.62
CA GLY A 173 9.65 22.05 0.62
C GLY A 173 10.92 21.83 1.45
N LYS A 174 10.89 22.29 2.71
CA LYS A 174 12.03 22.23 3.64
C LYS A 174 11.88 21.00 4.54
N GLN A 175 12.38 19.85 4.08
CA GLN A 175 12.36 18.61 4.87
C GLN A 175 13.71 18.39 5.55
N GLN A 176 13.70 17.94 6.80
CA GLN A 176 14.93 17.68 7.55
C GLN A 176 15.77 16.60 6.85
N GLY A 177 17.08 16.82 6.76
CA GLY A 177 18.03 15.88 6.16
C GLY A 177 18.04 15.86 4.63
N ALA A 178 17.17 16.63 3.97
CA ALA A 178 17.18 16.75 2.52
C ALA A 178 18.39 17.58 2.06
N ARG A 179 19.06 17.10 1.00
CA ARG A 179 20.20 17.81 0.40
C ARG A 179 20.09 17.78 -1.11
N LYS A 180 20.65 18.81 -1.74
CA LYS A 180 20.81 18.84 -3.20
C LYS A 180 21.85 17.78 -3.58
N GLY A 181 21.48 16.90 -4.51
CA GLY A 181 22.34 15.80 -4.96
C GLY A 181 22.11 15.49 -6.44
N HIS A 182 22.81 14.47 -6.94
CA HIS A 182 22.61 14.00 -8.30
C HIS A 182 21.25 13.33 -8.45
N ASN A 183 20.34 13.96 -9.20
CA ASN A 183 19.03 13.44 -9.56
C ASN A 183 18.76 13.78 -11.02
N THR A 184 18.72 12.76 -11.89
CA THR A 184 18.54 12.93 -13.33
C THR A 184 17.14 13.41 -13.70
N GLN A 185 16.12 13.03 -12.94
CA GLN A 185 14.73 13.39 -13.18
C GLN A 185 14.39 14.79 -12.66
N HIS A 186 14.95 15.18 -11.51
CA HIS A 186 14.67 16.47 -10.87
C HIS A 186 15.95 17.21 -10.51
N ARG A 187 16.62 17.74 -11.54
CA ARG A 187 17.91 18.44 -11.38
C ARG A 187 17.77 19.63 -10.44
N GLY A 188 18.70 19.72 -9.51
CA GLY A 188 18.84 20.83 -8.58
C GLY A 188 17.79 20.91 -7.47
N LYS A 189 16.87 19.95 -7.40
CA LYS A 189 15.97 19.80 -6.25
C LYS A 189 16.67 19.06 -5.11
N GLU A 190 16.23 19.34 -3.88
CA GLU A 190 16.64 18.57 -2.72
C GLU A 190 16.02 17.17 -2.78
N GLY A 191 16.77 16.19 -2.29
CA GLY A 191 16.32 14.81 -2.22
C GLY A 191 16.84 14.13 -0.96
N LEU A 192 16.14 13.09 -0.56
CA LEU A 192 16.59 12.14 0.45
C LEU A 192 17.22 10.94 -0.25
N ARG A 193 18.36 10.52 0.27
CA ARG A 193 19.10 9.31 -0.15
C ARG A 193 19.18 8.36 1.04
N PRO A 194 18.18 7.51 1.25
CA PRO A 194 18.28 6.47 2.26
C PRO A 194 19.39 5.49 1.84
N ILE A 195 20.43 5.38 2.66
CA ILE A 195 21.53 4.42 2.47
C ILE A 195 21.28 3.19 3.34
N MET A 196 20.88 3.38 4.59
CA MET A 196 20.33 2.38 5.50
C MET A 196 19.35 3.05 6.45
N CYS A 197 18.24 2.38 6.74
CA CYS A 197 17.26 2.75 7.76
C CYS A 197 17.25 1.67 8.81
#